data_AF-A0A2N0XAV7-F1
#
_entry.id   AF-A0A2N0XAV7-F1
#
_cell.length_a   1.000
_cell.length_b   1.000
_cell.length_c   1.000
_cell.angle_alpha   90.00
_cell.angle_beta   90.00
_cell.angle_gamma   90.00
#
_symmetry.space_group_name_H-M   'P 1'
#
loop_
_entity.id
_entity.type
_entity.pdbx_description
1 polymer ?
#
loop_
_entity_poly.entity_id
_entity_poly.type
_entity_poly.pdbx_seq_one_letter_code
_entity_poly.pdbx_strand_id
1 'polypeptide(L)'
;MATINNFEDLEIWQQSRSLCQLIQKECLLNPKFLNHDKNQIDRSSASIMDNIAEGFEREGNKEFINFLTMSKGSAGEVRSQLIRAFDRNYLDEEILIF
;
A
#
# COMPACT_ATOMS: atom_id res chain seq x y z
N MET A 1 23.34 -10.11 -9.62
CA MET A 1 22.27 -9.29 -9.00
C MET A 1 22.19 -8.00 -9.77
N ALA A 2 20.99 -7.52 -10.10
CA ALA A 2 20.83 -6.19 -10.67
C ALA A 2 21.36 -5.17 -9.66
N THR A 3 22.11 -4.17 -10.14
CA THR A 3 22.51 -3.04 -9.31
C THR A 3 21.28 -2.19 -9.08
N ILE A 4 20.87 -2.05 -7.82
CA ILE A 4 19.81 -1.14 -7.40
C ILE A 4 20.42 0.26 -7.35
N ASN A 5 19.95 1.18 -8.19
CA ASN A 5 20.41 2.57 -8.19
C ASN A 5 19.34 3.52 -7.68
N ASN A 6 18.07 3.19 -7.90
CA ASN A 6 16.93 3.99 -7.46
C ASN A 6 15.90 3.11 -6.75
N PHE A 7 15.01 3.71 -5.96
CA PHE A 7 13.97 2.94 -5.26
C PHE A 7 13.00 2.26 -6.22
N GLU A 8 12.84 2.77 -7.45
CA GLU A 8 12.00 2.16 -8.49
C GLU A 8 12.53 0.81 -8.98
N ASP A 9 13.83 0.52 -8.76
CA ASP A 9 14.43 -0.78 -9.05
C ASP A 9 14.02 -1.84 -8.01
N LEU A 10 13.49 -1.42 -6.85
CA LEU A 10 13.07 -2.32 -5.78
C LEU A 10 11.76 -3.01 -6.14
N GLU A 11 11.78 -4.35 -6.15
CA GLU A 11 10.58 -5.16 -6.37
C GLU A 11 9.46 -4.83 -5.36
N ILE A 12 9.82 -4.59 -4.10
CA ILE A 12 8.86 -4.20 -3.05
C ILE A 12 8.17 -2.87 -3.34
N TRP A 13 8.85 -1.92 -3.98
CA TRP A 13 8.26 -0.65 -4.38
C TRP A 13 7.32 -0.84 -5.58
N GLN A 14 7.75 -1.65 -6.57
CA GLN A 14 6.92 -1.99 -7.73
C GLN A 14 5.63 -2.70 -7.32
N GLN A 15 5.72 -3.67 -6.41
CA GLN A 15 4.54 -4.35 -5.84
C GLN A 15 3.63 -3.38 -5.10
N SER A 16 4.19 -2.46 -4.32
CA SER A 16 3.43 -1.41 -3.62
C SER A 16 2.70 -0.48 -4.60
N ARG A 17 3.36 -0.11 -5.71
CA ARG A 17 2.73 0.67 -6.79
C ARG A 17 1.57 -0.08 -7.44
N SER A 18 1.72 -1.38 -7.71
CA SER A 18 0.64 -2.21 -8.23
C SER A 18 -0.53 -2.32 -7.25
N LEU A 19 -0.26 -2.41 -5.94
CA LEU A 19 -1.29 -2.37 -4.91
C LEU A 19 -2.07 -1.05 -4.94
N CYS A 20 -1.40 0.10 -5.03
CA CYS A 20 -2.09 1.40 -5.14
C CYS A 20 -3.02 1.46 -6.37
N GLN A 21 -2.58 0.94 -7.52
CA GLN A 21 -3.42 0.89 -8.73
C GLN A 21 -4.65 0.00 -8.54
N LEU A 22 -4.50 -1.11 -7.84
CA LEU A 22 -5.59 -2.00 -7.49
C LEU A 22 -6.57 -1.33 -6.51
N ILE A 23 -6.09 -0.67 -5.45
CA ILE A 23 -6.92 0.09 -4.51
C ILE A 23 -7.70 1.19 -5.24
N GLN A 24 -7.06 1.90 -6.18
CA GLN A 24 -7.75 2.88 -7.02
C GLN A 24 -8.92 2.23 -7.77
N LYS A 25 -8.70 1.08 -8.41
CA LYS A 25 -9.70 0.38 -9.22
C LYS A 25 -10.84 -0.19 -8.38
N GLU A 26 -10.52 -0.94 -7.32
CA GLU A 26 -11.52 -1.72 -6.57
C GLU A 26 -12.17 -0.94 -5.42
N CYS A 27 -11.51 0.09 -4.89
CA CYS A 27 -11.99 0.85 -3.73
C CYS A 27 -12.34 2.30 -4.07
N LEU A 28 -11.42 3.05 -4.69
CA LEU A 28 -11.62 4.50 -4.87
C LEU A 28 -12.65 4.83 -5.96
N LEU A 29 -12.70 4.03 -7.03
CA LEU A 29 -13.73 4.14 -8.07
C LEU A 29 -15.03 3.43 -7.71
N ASN A 30 -15.05 2.62 -6.66
CA ASN A 30 -16.23 1.87 -6.25
C ASN A 30 -17.26 2.82 -5.57
N PRO A 31 -18.51 2.89 -6.07
CA PRO A 31 -19.53 3.78 -5.51
C PRO A 31 -20.06 3.32 -4.16
N LYS A 32 -19.84 2.06 -3.76
CA LYS A 32 -20.26 1.55 -2.44
C LYS A 32 -19.40 2.13 -1.30
N PHE A 33 -18.15 2.50 -1.59
CA PHE A 33 -17.25 3.08 -0.60
C PHE A 33 -17.66 4.52 -0.25
N LEU A 34 -17.72 4.81 1.04
CA LEU A 34 -17.93 6.16 1.55
C LEU A 34 -16.63 6.97 1.48
N ASN A 35 -16.74 8.30 1.38
CA ASN A 35 -15.58 9.19 1.26
C ASN A 35 -14.54 8.98 2.38
N HIS A 36 -14.98 8.70 3.60
CA HIS A 36 -14.06 8.47 4.72
C HIS A 36 -13.27 7.15 4.56
N ASP A 37 -13.87 6.10 4.01
CA ASP A 37 -13.20 4.83 3.75
C ASP A 37 -12.22 4.95 2.58
N LYS A 38 -12.63 5.64 1.51
CA LYS A 38 -11.75 5.96 0.37
C LYS A 38 -10.51 6.70 0.83
N ASN A 39 -10.69 7.75 1.64
CA ASN A 39 -9.58 8.54 2.14
C ASN A 39 -8.63 7.74 3.04
N GLN A 40 -9.14 6.80 3.84
CA GLN A 40 -8.28 5.97 4.70
C GLN A 40 -7.47 4.95 3.89
N ILE A 41 -8.10 4.30 2.90
CA ILE A 41 -7.43 3.26 2.11
C ILE A 41 -6.48 3.82 1.07
N ASP A 42 -6.81 4.97 0.47
CA ASP A 42 -5.90 5.71 -0.39
C ASP A 42 -4.61 6.09 0.37
N ARG A 43 -4.76 6.72 1.54
CA ARG A 43 -3.62 7.14 2.35
C ARG A 43 -2.75 5.99 2.85
N SER A 44 -3.36 4.91 3.35
CA SER A 44 -2.60 3.76 3.84
C SER A 44 -1.88 3.05 2.69
N SER A 45 -2.52 2.87 1.53
CA SER A 45 -1.87 2.25 0.37
C SER A 45 -0.71 3.10 -0.19
N ALA A 46 -0.92 4.40 -0.38
CA ALA A 46 0.12 5.33 -0.83
C ALA A 46 1.33 5.35 0.14
N SER A 47 1.05 5.34 1.45
CA SER A 47 2.08 5.34 2.49
C SER A 47 3.04 4.14 2.41
N ILE A 48 2.63 2.98 1.89
CA ILE A 48 3.52 1.82 1.72
C ILE A 48 4.65 2.17 0.75
N MET A 49 4.28 2.71 -0.41
CA MET A 49 5.17 3.10 -1.49
C MET A 49 6.04 4.30 -1.09
N ASP A 50 5.42 5.30 -0.45
CA ASP A 50 6.10 6.53 -0.01
C ASP A 50 7.16 6.24 1.05
N ASN A 51 6.87 5.37 2.03
CA ASN A 51 7.86 4.98 3.03
C ASN A 51 9.04 4.21 2.43
N ILE A 52 8.82 3.35 1.42
CA ILE A 52 9.91 2.64 0.75
C ILE A 52 10.83 3.64 0.04
N ALA A 53 10.25 4.58 -0.71
CA ALA A 53 11.01 5.61 -1.41
C ALA A 53 11.76 6.52 -0.43
N GLU A 54 11.08 7.05 0.60
CA GLU A 54 11.69 7.92 1.60
C GLU A 54 12.82 7.21 2.35
N GLY A 55 12.63 5.96 2.76
CA GLY A 55 13.66 5.19 3.43
C GLY A 55 14.88 4.88 2.55
N PHE A 56 14.68 4.70 1.24
CA PHE A 56 15.76 4.43 0.29
C PHE A 56 16.57 5.70 -0.01
N GLU A 57 15.90 6.85 -0.17
CA GLU A 57 16.52 8.16 -0.39
C GLU A 57 17.32 8.64 0.84
N ARG A 58 17.01 8.11 2.03
CA ARG A 58 17.78 8.39 3.25
C ARG A 58 19.01 7.50 3.32
N GLU A 59 20.18 8.11 3.56
CA GLU A 59 21.45 7.40 3.62
C GLU A 59 21.52 6.48 4.86
N GLY A 60 21.52 5.17 4.63
CA GLY A 60 21.96 4.17 5.62
C GLY A 60 20.95 3.08 5.95
N ASN A 61 21.47 1.85 6.07
CA ASN A 61 20.65 0.64 6.24
C ASN A 61 19.71 0.67 7.44
N LYS A 62 20.12 1.28 8.57
CA LYS A 62 19.28 1.33 9.78
C LYS A 62 18.04 2.18 9.57
N GLU A 63 18.18 3.31 8.88
CA GLU A 63 17.07 4.20 8.63
C GLU A 63 16.13 3.57 7.59
N PHE A 64 16.68 2.98 6.53
CA PHE A 64 15.88 2.27 5.55
C PHE A 64 15.05 1.14 6.20
N ILE A 65 15.63 0.34 7.11
CA ILE A 65 14.89 -0.71 7.86
C ILE A 65 13.72 -0.13 8.67
N ASN A 66 13.90 1.03 9.30
CA ASN A 66 12.82 1.67 10.05
C ASN A 66 11.66 2.06 9.13
N PHE A 67 11.95 2.65 7.99
CA PHE A 67 10.95 2.99 6.98
C PHE A 67 10.26 1.76 6.37
N LEU A 68 10.99 0.67 6.15
CA LEU A 68 10.38 -0.61 5.74
C LEU A 68 9.44 -1.17 6.81
N THR A 69 9.72 -0.94 8.09
CA THR A 69 8.82 -1.33 9.19
C THR A 69 7.54 -0.50 9.16
N MET A 70 7.63 0.80 8.86
CA MET A 70 6.46 1.67 8.68
C MET A 70 5.64 1.26 7.45
N SER A 71 6.30 1.00 6.31
CA SER A 71 5.68 0.49 5.09
C SER A 71 4.90 -0.81 5.34
N LYS A 72 5.49 -1.75 6.09
CA LYS A 72 4.82 -2.98 6.51
C LYS A 72 3.60 -2.72 7.42
N GLY A 73 3.69 -1.72 8.30
CA GLY A 73 2.56 -1.26 9.12
C GLY A 73 1.39 -0.80 8.25
N SER A 74 1.66 0.09 7.29
CA SER A 74 0.66 0.59 6.34
C SER A 74 0.04 -0.54 5.49
N ALA A 75 0.82 -1.56 5.11
CA ALA A 75 0.28 -2.75 4.43
C ALA A 75 -0.71 -3.54 5.31
N GLY A 76 -0.43 -3.64 6.62
CA GLY A 76 -1.35 -4.21 7.59
C GLY A 76 -2.65 -3.40 7.73
N GLU A 77 -2.56 -2.07 7.68
CA GLU A 77 -3.73 -1.20 7.69
C GLU A 77 -4.60 -1.39 6.44
N VAL A 78 -4.00 -1.44 5.24
CA VAL A 78 -4.74 -1.73 3.99
C VAL A 78 -5.49 -3.05 4.11
N ARG A 79 -4.83 -4.12 4.57
CA ARG A 79 -5.47 -5.43 4.77
C ARG A 79 -6.66 -5.34 5.74
N SER A 80 -6.51 -4.66 6.87
CA SER A 80 -7.58 -4.46 7.84
C SER A 80 -8.77 -3.69 7.24
N GLN A 81 -8.49 -2.66 6.44
CA GLN A 81 -9.52 -1.85 5.79
C GLN A 81 -10.25 -2.61 4.68
N LEU A 82 -9.57 -3.48 3.93
CA LEU A 82 -10.19 -4.38 2.94
C LEU A 82 -11.15 -5.38 3.61
N ILE A 83 -10.74 -6.00 4.72
CA ILE A 83 -11.62 -6.88 5.52
C ILE A 83 -12.87 -6.11 5.96
N ARG A 84 -12.69 -4.90 6.50
CA ARG A 84 -13.81 -4.04 6.90
C ARG A 84 -14.71 -3.65 5.73
N ALA A 85 -14.16 -3.45 4.54
CA ALA A 85 -14.93 -3.15 3.34
C ALA A 85 -15.75 -4.36 2.88
N PHE A 86 -15.21 -5.57 3.00
CA PHE A 86 -15.95 -6.81 2.76
C PHE A 86 -17.09 -7.01 3.76
N ASP A 87 -16.85 -6.82 5.06
CA ASP A 87 -17.89 -6.92 6.11
C ASP A 87 -19.06 -5.94 5.87
N ARG A 88 -18.78 -4.83 5.18
CA ARG A 88 -19.77 -3.82 4.75
C ARG A 88 -20.42 -4.10 3.40
N ASN A 89 -20.09 -5.23 2.76
CA ASN A 89 -20.53 -5.65 1.42
C ASN A 89 -20.09 -4.69 0.29
N TYR A 90 -18.96 -3.99 0.46
CA TYR A 90 -18.41 -3.11 -0.58
C TYR A 90 -17.61 -3.87 -1.62
N LEU A 91 -16.99 -4.98 -1.22
CA LEU A 91 -16.16 -5.86 -2.03
C LEU A 91 -16.68 -7.29 -1.95
N ASP A 92 -16.42 -8.05 -3.01
CA ASP A 92 -16.65 -9.50 -3.03
C ASP A 92 -15.43 -10.25 -2.48
N GLU A 93 -15.63 -11.50 -2.04
CA GLU A 93 -14.58 -12.31 -1.39
C GLU A 93 -13.36 -12.55 -2.29
N GLU A 94 -13.54 -12.58 -3.61
CA GLU A 94 -12.46 -12.71 -4.58
C GLU A 94 -11.42 -11.58 -4.47
N ILE A 95 -11.82 -10.41 -3.95
CA ILE A 95 -10.97 -9.24 -3.74
C ILE A 95 -10.27 -9.30 -2.37
N LEU A 96 -10.47 -10.33 -1.54
CA LEU A 96 -9.78 -10.47 -0.25
C LEU A 96 -8.51 -11.33 -0.30
N ILE A 97 -8.21 -11.99 -1.43
CA ILE A 97 -7.15 -13.00 -1.53
C ILE A 97 -5.76 -12.38 -1.82
N PHE A 98 -5.42 -11.27 -1.14
CA PHE A 98 -4.09 -10.63 -1.19
C PHE A 98 -3.24 -10.93 0.06
#